data_AF-A0A1I5AIM9-F1
#
_entry.id   AF-A0A1I5AIM9-F1
#
_cell.length_a   1.000
_cell.length_b   1.000
_cell.length_c   1.000
_cell.angle_alpha   90.00
_cell.angle_beta   90.00
_cell.angle_gamma   90.00
#
_symmetry.space_group_name_H-M   'P 1'
#
loop_
_entity.id
_entity.type
_entity.pdbx_description
1 polymer ?
#
loop_
_entity_poly.entity_id
_entity_poly.type
_entity_poly.pdbx_seq_one_letter_code
_entity_poly.pdbx_strand_id
1 'polypeptide(L)'
;MSTAPVQHHDQQPGLSPPEPPAGGRSRVAGLDVARGLALVGMIATHTLPLTTDDGAPTAVTTVAAGRAAATFVLVAGIGVALLSGGRHRLDGRERVAASAGILVRALAVGVLGLVLGALSPVNGIWGILPFYALLFVLVLPLLGLGARGAALVTAGVVAAGPVLLVMAEGLALPRAGADDPTFADVLREPLAVLVQLLVTGAYPVVVLLGFLTAGLAIGRLDLSSRRVAWSLCAGGVALAVAARVTSWVLLYPLGGLARLVQDAEDPAEATTSLLWEEHQPLSTWWHLALPAPHSHTPVDLLHTLGSAVAVLGAALLLTRVPVLRRLLSPLAAAGSLVLTLYCAHLVLLATGFLSEYPVALFLVMLVGGLGGAAAWRRGIGQGPLEKAVSVAAGAARRAVATHTARASGATVPAGPGPFRGVPAGPGPLRGVVAPVAALLLVVALGLVVRSQAGAGDPADDGGSPGVAAATAAPAVPPATGTARFCELTDRYATLLESHPDDPRATLDEGAATVRELERSAPAELRGPVGTLVDELRAEAGTTGAVAPGPAAVESAETVVDEFVDDHCD
;
A
#
# COMPACT_ATOMS: atom_id res chain seq x y z
N MET A 1 -3.19 48.48 82.96
CA MET A 1 -3.00 47.02 82.98
C MET A 1 -4.32 46.41 82.50
N SER A 2 -4.48 45.69 81.40
CA SER A 2 -3.56 45.12 80.43
C SER A 2 -4.32 45.02 79.10
N THR A 3 -3.82 45.68 78.06
CA THR A 3 -4.27 45.51 76.67
C THR A 3 -3.63 44.23 76.13
N ALA A 4 -4.45 43.25 75.74
CA ALA A 4 -4.01 42.07 75.00
C ALA A 4 -4.83 41.93 73.70
N PRO A 5 -4.22 41.44 72.61
CA PRO A 5 -4.54 41.91 71.27
C PRO A 5 -5.51 40.99 70.51
N VAL A 6 -6.22 41.61 69.58
CA VAL A 6 -7.01 40.97 68.52
C VAL A 6 -6.09 40.13 67.65
N GLN A 7 -6.25 38.80 67.67
CA GLN A 7 -5.62 37.91 66.71
C GLN A 7 -6.48 37.86 65.43
N HIS A 8 -6.01 38.53 64.39
CA HIS A 8 -6.43 38.26 63.02
C HIS A 8 -5.96 36.84 62.64
N HIS A 9 -6.89 35.91 62.49
CA HIS A 9 -6.64 34.63 61.83
C HIS A 9 -6.66 34.90 60.32
N ASP A 10 -5.48 35.03 59.72
CA ASP A 10 -5.30 34.91 58.27
C ASP A 10 -5.65 33.48 57.85
N GLN A 11 -6.90 33.27 57.44
CA GLN A 11 -7.29 32.07 56.69
C GLN A 11 -6.59 32.11 55.33
N GLN A 12 -5.47 31.41 55.22
CA GLN A 12 -4.91 31.02 53.93
C GLN A 12 -6.00 30.24 53.16
N PRO A 13 -6.39 30.66 51.94
CA PRO A 13 -7.29 29.86 51.12
C PRO A 13 -6.59 28.53 50.84
N GLY A 14 -7.24 27.43 51.25
CA GLY A 14 -6.74 26.08 51.06
C GLY A 14 -6.32 25.86 49.62
N LEU A 15 -5.04 25.53 49.43
CA LEU A 15 -4.51 25.02 48.18
C LEU A 15 -5.25 23.72 47.87
N SER A 16 -6.25 23.81 46.99
CA SER A 16 -6.80 22.66 46.29
C SER A 16 -5.64 21.83 45.75
N PRO A 17 -5.65 20.49 45.89
CA PRO A 17 -4.61 19.66 45.29
C PRO A 17 -4.53 20.00 43.79
N PRO A 18 -3.33 20.12 43.21
CA PRO A 18 -3.17 20.52 41.82
C PRO A 18 -3.99 19.59 40.96
N GLU A 19 -4.99 20.15 40.30
CA GLU A 19 -5.80 19.46 39.30
C GLU A 19 -4.81 18.86 38.28
N PRO A 20 -4.86 17.53 38.03
CA PRO A 20 -3.92 16.90 37.12
C PRO A 20 -4.00 17.63 35.77
N PRO A 21 -2.87 17.92 35.11
CA PRO A 21 -2.84 18.77 33.93
C PRO A 21 -3.84 18.25 32.89
N ALA A 22 -4.85 19.06 32.58
CA ALA A 22 -5.78 18.87 31.48
C ALA A 22 -5.00 18.98 30.16
N GLY A 23 -4.31 17.89 29.77
CA GLY A 23 -3.28 17.94 28.73
C GLY A 23 -3.23 16.75 27.78
N GLY A 24 -4.21 15.84 27.81
CA GLY A 24 -4.35 14.78 26.81
C GLY A 24 -5.62 14.99 26.01
N ARG A 25 -5.53 15.41 24.74
CA ARG A 25 -6.69 15.33 23.83
C ARG A 25 -7.22 13.90 23.88
N SER A 26 -8.48 13.72 24.30
CA SER A 26 -9.09 12.40 24.39
C SER A 26 -9.01 11.71 23.03
N ARG A 27 -8.27 10.60 22.95
CA ARG A 27 -8.13 9.79 21.74
C ARG A 27 -9.52 9.32 21.29
N VAL A 28 -9.86 9.56 20.03
CA VAL A 28 -11.17 9.16 19.49
C VAL A 28 -11.15 7.67 19.19
N ALA A 29 -11.65 6.84 20.11
CA ALA A 29 -11.55 5.39 20.02
C ALA A 29 -12.10 4.81 18.70
N GLY A 30 -13.23 5.35 18.21
CA GLY A 30 -13.80 4.91 16.92
C GLY A 30 -12.88 5.15 15.72
N LEU A 31 -12.02 6.17 15.77
CA LEU A 31 -11.04 6.43 14.71
C LEU A 31 -9.96 5.35 14.67
N ASP A 32 -9.48 4.92 15.84
CA ASP A 32 -8.49 3.85 15.95
C ASP A 32 -9.11 2.49 15.55
N VAL A 33 -10.38 2.24 15.87
CA VAL A 33 -11.10 1.05 15.41
C VAL A 33 -11.20 1.02 13.88
N ALA A 34 -11.64 2.12 13.25
CA ALA A 34 -11.74 2.18 11.78
C ALA A 34 -10.38 1.96 11.10
N ARG A 35 -9.31 2.53 11.66
CA ARG A 35 -7.94 2.32 11.18
C ARG A 35 -7.47 0.88 11.36
N GLY A 36 -7.77 0.26 12.50
CA GLY A 36 -7.45 -1.15 12.75
C GLY A 36 -8.21 -2.08 11.80
N LEU A 37 -9.48 -1.77 11.51
CA LEU A 37 -10.27 -2.53 10.54
C LEU A 37 -9.70 -2.41 9.12
N ALA A 38 -9.31 -1.21 8.72
CA ALA A 38 -8.65 -0.98 7.44
C ALA A 38 -7.35 -1.79 7.33
N LEU A 39 -6.54 -1.85 8.39
CA LEU A 39 -5.33 -2.68 8.41
C LEU A 39 -5.64 -4.17 8.28
N VAL A 40 -6.65 -4.69 8.98
CA VAL A 40 -7.07 -6.09 8.83
C VAL A 40 -7.53 -6.37 7.39
N GLY A 41 -8.26 -5.43 6.78
CA GLY A 41 -8.65 -5.52 5.37
C GLY A 41 -7.44 -5.59 4.43
N MET A 42 -6.44 -4.71 4.61
CA MET A 42 -5.21 -4.73 3.80
C MET A 42 -4.42 -6.03 3.97
N ILE A 43 -4.30 -6.54 5.21
CA ILE A 43 -3.64 -7.83 5.45
C ILE A 43 -4.42 -8.96 4.74
N ALA A 44 -5.75 -8.95 4.80
CA ALA A 44 -6.57 -9.95 4.12
C ALA A 44 -6.35 -9.93 2.59
N THR A 45 -6.35 -8.75 1.97
CA THR A 45 -6.15 -8.63 0.51
C THR A 45 -4.74 -8.99 0.06
N HIS A 46 -3.73 -8.83 0.91
CA HIS A 46 -2.34 -9.20 0.58
C HIS A 46 -2.00 -10.67 0.86
N THR A 47 -2.95 -11.46 1.38
CA THR A 47 -2.64 -12.81 1.88
C THR A 47 -3.60 -13.87 1.41
N LEU A 48 -4.87 -13.52 1.22
CA LEU A 48 -5.90 -14.46 0.80
C LEU A 48 -6.15 -14.31 -0.70
N PRO A 49 -6.52 -15.40 -1.39
CA PRO A 49 -6.90 -15.34 -2.80
C PRO A 49 -8.02 -14.32 -3.07
N LEU A 50 -7.85 -13.54 -4.14
CA LEU A 50 -8.83 -12.53 -4.56
C LEU A 50 -9.88 -13.10 -5.53
N THR A 51 -9.54 -14.20 -6.19
CA THR A 51 -10.43 -14.97 -7.07
C THR A 51 -10.52 -16.42 -6.57
N THR A 52 -11.63 -17.07 -6.84
CA THR A 52 -11.78 -18.53 -6.68
C THR A 52 -11.21 -19.24 -7.90
N ASP A 53 -11.03 -20.55 -7.81
CA ASP A 53 -10.59 -21.39 -8.94
C ASP A 53 -11.48 -21.22 -10.19
N ASP A 54 -12.78 -20.98 -10.00
CA ASP A 54 -13.74 -20.70 -11.09
C ASP A 54 -13.71 -19.23 -11.60
N GLY A 55 -12.70 -18.43 -11.21
CA GLY A 55 -12.55 -17.02 -11.61
C GLY A 55 -13.47 -16.01 -10.91
N ALA A 56 -14.38 -16.45 -10.03
CA ALA A 56 -15.29 -15.57 -9.30
C ALA A 56 -14.58 -14.78 -8.18
N PRO A 57 -15.01 -13.54 -7.86
CA PRO A 57 -14.41 -12.76 -6.79
C PRO A 57 -14.67 -13.37 -5.41
N THR A 58 -13.66 -13.40 -4.55
CA THR A 58 -13.83 -13.92 -3.19
C THR A 58 -14.55 -12.94 -2.25
N ALA A 59 -14.93 -13.43 -1.06
CA ALA A 59 -15.45 -12.57 0.01
C ALA A 59 -14.46 -11.47 0.41
N VAL A 60 -13.16 -11.70 0.28
CA VAL A 60 -12.11 -10.73 0.59
C VAL A 60 -12.16 -9.59 -0.43
N THR A 61 -12.19 -9.91 -1.73
CA THR A 61 -12.31 -8.94 -2.82
C THR A 61 -13.58 -8.10 -2.69
N THR A 62 -14.72 -8.76 -2.44
CA THR A 62 -16.01 -8.08 -2.36
C THR A 62 -16.20 -7.22 -1.10
N VAL A 63 -15.40 -7.40 -0.04
CA VAL A 63 -15.55 -6.66 1.23
C VAL A 63 -14.40 -5.70 1.51
N ALA A 64 -13.18 -6.04 1.11
CA ALA A 64 -11.96 -5.34 1.52
C ALA A 64 -11.22 -4.63 0.37
N ALA A 65 -11.16 -5.22 -0.83
CA ALA A 65 -10.42 -4.63 -1.97
C ALA A 65 -10.94 -3.21 -2.28
N GLY A 66 -10.02 -2.27 -2.48
CA GLY A 66 -10.30 -0.82 -2.58
C GLY A 66 -10.72 -0.14 -1.27
N ARG A 67 -11.67 -0.74 -0.54
CA ARG A 67 -12.30 -0.14 0.67
C ARG A 67 -11.33 -0.03 1.84
N ALA A 68 -10.44 -1.01 2.00
CA ALA A 68 -9.42 -1.00 3.04
C ALA A 68 -8.46 0.19 2.85
N ALA A 69 -7.92 0.35 1.64
CA ALA A 69 -7.07 1.48 1.28
C ALA A 69 -7.80 2.83 1.41
N ALA A 70 -9.03 2.95 0.89
CA ALA A 70 -9.83 4.18 1.02
C ALA A 70 -10.08 4.56 2.49
N THR A 71 -10.41 3.58 3.34
CA THR A 71 -10.59 3.79 4.79
C THR A 71 -9.29 4.23 5.45
N PHE A 72 -8.17 3.63 5.06
CA PHE A 72 -6.85 4.00 5.56
C PHE A 72 -6.52 5.47 5.22
N VAL A 73 -6.78 5.92 3.98
CA VAL A 73 -6.48 7.29 3.51
C VAL A 73 -7.40 8.31 4.16
N LEU A 74 -8.70 7.99 4.24
CA LEU A 74 -9.70 8.81 4.91
C LEU A 74 -9.30 9.09 6.36
N VAL A 75 -8.93 8.04 7.11
CA VAL A 75 -8.55 8.17 8.52
C VAL A 75 -7.21 8.92 8.68
N ALA A 76 -6.29 8.81 7.71
CA ALA A 76 -5.09 9.63 7.67
C ALA A 76 -5.43 11.13 7.54
N GLY A 77 -6.36 11.48 6.65
CA GLY A 77 -6.89 12.84 6.49
C GLY A 77 -7.52 13.40 7.77
N ILE A 78 -8.30 12.59 8.49
CA ILE A 78 -8.84 12.97 9.81
C ILE A 78 -7.72 13.21 10.81
N GLY A 79 -6.68 12.36 10.80
CA GLY A 79 -5.49 12.55 11.62
C GLY A 79 -4.80 13.89 11.35
N VAL A 80 -4.64 14.26 10.08
CA VAL A 80 -4.10 15.55 9.65
C VAL A 80 -4.97 16.71 10.13
N ALA A 81 -6.29 16.61 10.00
CA ALA A 81 -7.21 17.62 10.53
C ALA A 81 -7.02 17.82 12.03
N LEU A 82 -7.00 16.75 12.82
CA LEU A 82 -6.83 16.80 14.28
C LEU A 82 -5.46 17.37 14.69
N LEU A 83 -4.39 17.06 13.94
CA LEU A 83 -3.05 17.60 14.16
C LEU A 83 -2.97 19.10 13.82
N SER A 84 -3.76 19.55 12.83
CA SER A 84 -3.87 20.94 12.37
C SER A 84 -5.08 21.68 12.97
N GLY A 85 -5.43 21.36 14.23
CA GLY A 85 -6.40 22.12 15.05
C GLY A 85 -7.81 21.55 15.14
N GLY A 86 -8.13 20.50 14.38
CA GLY A 86 -9.44 19.85 14.38
C GLY A 86 -10.54 20.85 14.01
N ARG A 87 -11.55 21.03 14.86
CA ARG A 87 -12.64 21.99 14.65
C ARG A 87 -12.17 23.45 14.56
N HIS A 88 -11.10 23.80 15.25
CA HIS A 88 -10.53 25.16 15.25
C HIS A 88 -9.37 25.19 14.27
N ARG A 89 -9.51 25.95 13.19
CA ARG A 89 -8.44 26.10 12.21
C ARG A 89 -7.26 26.82 12.86
N LEU A 90 -6.06 26.29 12.63
CA LEU A 90 -4.83 26.98 13.00
C LEU A 90 -4.52 28.03 11.94
N ASP A 91 -4.16 29.23 12.37
CA ASP A 91 -3.77 30.33 11.50
C ASP A 91 -2.35 30.81 11.82
N GLY A 92 -1.75 31.53 10.87
CA GLY A 92 -0.42 32.12 11.01
C GLY A 92 0.64 31.11 11.47
N ARG A 93 1.33 31.43 12.57
CA ARG A 93 2.49 30.67 13.07
C ARG A 93 2.15 29.25 13.50
N GLU A 94 0.98 29.05 14.11
CA GLU A 94 0.56 27.73 14.57
C GLU A 94 0.31 26.78 13.39
N ARG A 95 -0.21 27.33 12.28
CA ARG A 95 -0.37 26.60 11.04
C ARG A 95 0.99 26.21 10.46
N VAL A 96 1.94 27.13 10.38
CA VAL A 96 3.30 26.85 9.85
C VAL A 96 3.99 25.77 10.69
N ALA A 97 3.89 25.84 12.03
CA ALA A 97 4.45 24.83 12.91
C ALA A 97 3.76 23.45 12.74
N ALA A 98 2.44 23.42 12.57
CA ALA A 98 1.72 22.18 12.27
C ALA A 98 2.13 21.60 10.90
N SER A 99 2.24 22.44 9.87
CA SER A 99 2.71 22.05 8.53
C SER A 99 4.11 21.44 8.58
N ALA A 100 5.04 22.02 9.34
CA ALA A 100 6.38 21.47 9.49
C ALA A 100 6.37 20.06 10.11
N GLY A 101 5.53 19.83 11.11
CA GLY A 101 5.35 18.49 11.69
C GLY A 101 4.74 17.48 10.71
N ILE A 102 3.78 17.92 9.88
CA ILE A 102 3.18 17.07 8.84
C ILE A 102 4.20 16.76 7.74
N LEU A 103 5.00 17.74 7.32
CA LEU A 103 6.07 17.55 6.33
C LEU A 103 7.11 16.54 6.81
N VAL A 104 7.58 16.64 8.06
CA VAL A 104 8.53 15.64 8.61
C VAL A 104 7.90 14.25 8.70
N ARG A 105 6.60 14.16 9.01
CA ARG A 105 5.88 12.89 8.94
C ARG A 105 5.83 12.35 7.51
N ALA A 106 5.56 13.21 6.52
CA ALA A 106 5.55 12.84 5.12
C ALA A 106 6.91 12.27 4.70
N LEU A 107 8.00 12.97 5.02
CA LEU A 107 9.37 12.54 4.71
C LEU A 107 9.71 11.21 5.39
N ALA A 108 9.40 11.04 6.68
CA ALA A 108 9.70 9.80 7.39
C ALA A 108 8.90 8.60 6.85
N VAL A 109 7.62 8.81 6.49
CA VAL A 109 6.78 7.80 5.86
C VAL A 109 7.27 7.49 4.44
N GLY A 110 7.71 8.50 3.68
CA GLY A 110 8.25 8.33 2.33
C GLY A 110 9.55 7.54 2.35
N VAL A 111 10.49 7.88 3.24
CA VAL A 111 11.73 7.10 3.45
C VAL A 111 11.41 5.65 3.74
N LEU A 112 10.47 5.40 4.65
CA LEU A 112 10.07 4.03 5.00
C LEU A 112 9.40 3.30 3.83
N GLY A 113 8.59 4.01 3.04
CA GLY A 113 7.99 3.49 1.82
C GLY A 113 9.04 3.08 0.78
N LEU A 114 10.02 3.94 0.51
CA LEU A 114 11.12 3.64 -0.43
C LEU A 114 12.02 2.49 0.06
N VAL A 115 12.21 2.33 1.38
CA VAL A 115 12.90 1.16 1.95
C VAL A 115 12.09 -0.12 1.70
N LEU A 116 10.77 -0.06 1.92
CA LEU A 116 9.88 -1.21 1.76
C LEU A 116 9.60 -1.55 0.29
N GLY A 117 9.72 -0.58 -0.63
CA GLY A 117 9.58 -0.81 -2.07
C GLY A 117 10.60 -1.82 -2.60
N ALA A 118 11.77 -1.93 -1.96
CA ALA A 118 12.74 -2.98 -2.28
C ALA A 118 12.24 -4.41 -2.00
N LEU A 119 11.13 -4.57 -1.29
CA LEU A 119 10.49 -5.86 -1.04
C LEU A 119 9.39 -6.19 -2.08
N SER A 120 8.92 -5.22 -2.87
CA SER A 120 7.84 -5.38 -3.84
C SER A 120 8.09 -6.56 -4.80
N PRO A 121 9.29 -6.71 -5.40
CA PRO A 121 9.55 -7.83 -6.32
C PRO A 121 9.48 -9.21 -5.64
N VAL A 122 9.69 -9.27 -4.32
CA VAL A 122 9.76 -10.52 -3.56
C VAL A 122 8.40 -10.92 -3.00
N ASN A 123 7.56 -9.95 -2.63
CA ASN A 123 6.26 -10.23 -2.03
C ASN A 123 5.08 -10.00 -2.97
N GLY A 124 5.28 -9.40 -4.15
CA GLY A 124 4.23 -9.11 -5.13
C GLY A 124 3.22 -8.07 -4.67
N ILE A 125 3.55 -7.25 -3.66
CA ILE A 125 2.61 -6.27 -3.07
C ILE A 125 3.06 -4.83 -3.35
N TRP A 126 2.19 -4.07 -4.00
CA TRP A 126 2.35 -2.62 -4.13
C TRP A 126 2.01 -1.88 -2.83
N GLY A 127 3.01 -1.21 -2.27
CA GLY A 127 2.99 -0.48 -1.02
C GLY A 127 2.52 0.97 -1.18
N ILE A 128 1.50 1.34 -0.40
CA ILE A 128 0.88 2.67 -0.47
C ILE A 128 1.72 3.81 0.17
N LEU A 129 2.83 3.51 0.85
CA LEU A 129 3.56 4.48 1.69
C LEU A 129 4.22 5.64 0.92
N PRO A 130 4.90 5.44 -0.23
CA PRO A 130 5.43 6.55 -1.03
C PRO A 130 4.33 7.52 -1.50
N PHE A 131 3.19 6.98 -1.94
CA PHE A 131 2.01 7.76 -2.31
C PHE A 131 1.46 8.57 -1.12
N TYR A 132 1.46 7.98 0.08
CA TYR A 132 1.08 8.65 1.34
C TYR A 132 1.96 9.85 1.69
N ALA A 133 3.26 9.72 1.46
CA ALA A 133 4.18 10.83 1.68
C ALA A 133 3.80 12.02 0.80
N LEU A 134 3.54 11.78 -0.49
CA LEU A 134 3.14 12.84 -1.41
C LEU A 134 1.76 13.44 -1.05
N LEU A 135 0.80 12.62 -0.65
CA LEU A 135 -0.49 13.08 -0.12
C LEU A 135 -0.34 14.05 1.08
N PHE A 136 0.55 13.72 2.03
CA PHE A 136 0.82 14.59 3.17
C PHE A 136 1.54 15.89 2.80
N VAL A 137 2.28 15.93 1.69
CA VAL A 137 2.84 17.17 1.16
C VAL A 137 1.75 18.01 0.47
N LEU A 138 0.94 17.39 -0.39
CA LEU A 138 -0.11 18.09 -1.14
C LEU A 138 -1.25 18.62 -0.27
N VAL A 139 -1.47 18.04 0.91
CA VAL A 139 -2.49 18.54 1.85
C VAL A 139 -2.07 19.81 2.61
N LEU A 140 -0.77 20.14 2.67
CA LEU A 140 -0.24 21.32 3.36
C LEU A 140 -0.91 22.65 2.94
N PRO A 141 -1.05 22.98 1.63
CA PRO A 141 -1.78 24.18 1.21
C PRO A 141 -3.26 24.14 1.60
N LEU A 142 -3.85 22.95 1.69
CA LEU A 142 -5.28 22.74 1.98
C LEU A 142 -5.62 22.81 3.48
N LEU A 143 -4.63 22.85 4.37
CA LEU A 143 -4.86 22.85 5.83
C LEU A 143 -5.70 24.04 6.33
N GLY A 144 -5.66 25.19 5.64
CA GLY A 144 -6.44 26.38 5.99
C GLY A 144 -7.94 26.26 5.65
N LEU A 145 -8.33 25.25 4.87
CA LEU A 145 -9.72 25.08 4.46
C LEU A 145 -10.58 24.62 5.64
N GLY A 146 -11.80 25.17 5.70
CA GLY A 146 -12.84 24.64 6.58
C GLY A 146 -13.43 23.34 6.02
N ALA A 147 -14.35 22.72 6.77
CA ALA A 147 -15.00 21.47 6.36
C ALA A 147 -15.60 21.54 4.94
N ARG A 148 -16.31 22.63 4.61
CA ARG A 148 -16.91 22.86 3.29
C ARG A 148 -15.88 22.99 2.18
N GLY A 149 -14.80 23.75 2.41
CA GLY A 149 -13.74 23.93 1.42
C GLY A 149 -13.02 22.62 1.11
N ALA A 150 -12.68 21.85 2.14
CA ALA A 150 -12.10 20.52 1.96
C ALA A 150 -13.06 19.56 1.23
N ALA A 151 -14.36 19.59 1.53
CA ALA A 151 -15.37 18.79 0.83
C ALA A 151 -15.55 19.20 -0.64
N LEU A 152 -15.46 20.50 -0.97
CA LEU A 152 -15.47 20.96 -2.38
C LEU A 152 -14.24 20.48 -3.14
N VAL A 153 -13.07 20.47 -2.51
CA VAL A 153 -11.85 19.89 -3.10
C VAL A 153 -12.02 18.39 -3.32
N THR A 154 -12.58 17.66 -2.35
CA THR A 154 -12.94 16.25 -2.52
C THR A 154 -13.84 16.04 -3.74
N ALA A 155 -14.92 16.83 -3.85
CA ALA A 155 -15.85 16.72 -4.98
C ALA A 155 -15.15 17.02 -6.31
N GLY A 156 -14.29 18.04 -6.35
CA GLY A 156 -13.48 18.37 -7.53
C GLY A 156 -12.52 17.25 -7.92
N VAL A 157 -11.83 16.63 -6.95
CA VAL A 157 -10.92 15.50 -7.19
C VAL A 157 -11.68 14.27 -7.69
N VAL A 158 -12.81 13.92 -7.07
CA VAL A 158 -13.61 12.76 -7.51
C VAL A 158 -14.18 12.95 -8.91
N ALA A 159 -14.53 14.19 -9.30
CA ALA A 159 -15.05 14.50 -10.62
C ALA A 159 -13.94 14.58 -11.69
N ALA A 160 -12.82 15.24 -11.39
CA ALA A 160 -11.77 15.52 -12.36
C ALA A 160 -10.65 14.48 -12.39
N GLY A 161 -10.30 13.88 -11.25
CA GLY A 161 -9.19 12.93 -11.11
C GLY A 161 -9.29 11.74 -12.06
N PRO A 162 -10.41 11.00 -12.10
CA PRO A 162 -10.56 9.87 -13.02
C PRO A 162 -10.51 10.29 -14.50
N VAL A 163 -11.06 11.46 -14.83
CA VAL A 163 -10.99 12.01 -16.19
C VAL A 163 -9.54 12.33 -16.57
N LEU A 164 -8.75 12.86 -15.63
CA LEU A 164 -7.32 13.09 -15.84
C LEU A 164 -6.57 11.78 -16.06
N LEU A 165 -6.93 10.69 -15.36
CA LEU A 165 -6.31 9.37 -15.57
C LEU A 165 -6.63 8.82 -16.97
N VAL A 166 -7.90 8.85 -17.40
CA VAL A 166 -8.30 8.46 -18.77
C VAL A 166 -7.52 9.25 -19.83
N MET A 167 -7.42 10.57 -19.65
CA MET A 167 -6.71 11.43 -20.60
C MET A 167 -5.19 11.20 -20.58
N ALA A 168 -4.64 10.75 -19.46
CA ALA A 168 -3.22 10.49 -19.30
C ALA A 168 -2.78 9.14 -19.89
N GLU A 169 -3.69 8.17 -19.99
CA GLU A 169 -3.41 6.83 -20.51
C GLU A 169 -2.79 6.87 -21.92
N GLY A 170 -3.32 7.72 -22.81
CA GLY A 170 -2.83 7.88 -24.17
C GLY A 170 -1.52 8.68 -24.31
N LEU A 171 -0.94 9.18 -23.23
CA LEU A 171 0.26 10.04 -23.26
C LEU A 171 1.57 9.30 -23.04
N ALA A 172 1.55 7.97 -22.89
CA ALA A 172 2.74 7.13 -22.63
C ALA A 172 3.66 7.74 -21.56
N LEU A 173 3.06 8.16 -20.44
CA LEU A 173 3.76 8.84 -19.37
C LEU A 173 4.83 7.92 -18.74
N PRO A 174 6.01 8.45 -18.39
CA PRO A 174 7.10 7.64 -17.84
C PRO A 174 6.72 6.99 -16.52
N ARG A 175 7.21 5.77 -16.29
CA ARG A 175 7.20 5.03 -15.03
C ARG A 175 8.63 4.63 -14.70
N ALA A 176 9.02 4.72 -13.42
CA ALA A 176 10.39 4.41 -13.02
C ALA A 176 10.68 2.89 -12.95
N GLY A 177 9.63 2.07 -13.03
CA GLY A 177 9.67 0.61 -13.04
C GLY A 177 8.26 0.02 -12.96
N ALA A 178 8.17 -1.31 -13.01
CA ALA A 178 6.93 -2.06 -12.80
C ALA A 178 6.53 -2.15 -11.32
N ASP A 179 7.53 -2.09 -10.43
CA ASP A 179 7.38 -2.20 -8.98
C ASP A 179 7.21 -0.86 -8.25
N ASP A 180 7.04 -0.96 -6.93
CA ASP A 180 7.12 0.19 -6.03
C ASP A 180 8.45 0.95 -6.18
N PRO A 181 8.41 2.29 -6.14
CA PRO A 181 9.63 3.08 -6.28
C PRO A 181 10.56 2.89 -5.08
N THR A 182 11.85 2.77 -5.38
CA THR A 182 12.94 2.63 -4.41
C THR A 182 13.80 3.89 -4.34
N PHE A 183 14.79 3.92 -3.44
CA PHE A 183 15.78 4.99 -3.41
C PHE A 183 16.59 5.10 -4.70
N ALA A 184 16.85 3.96 -5.36
CA ALA A 184 17.66 3.96 -6.56
C ALA A 184 16.91 4.65 -7.72
N ASP A 185 15.60 4.43 -7.80
CA ASP A 185 14.73 5.03 -8.82
C ASP A 185 14.58 6.52 -8.63
N VAL A 186 14.46 6.98 -7.37
CA VAL A 186 14.43 8.42 -7.06
C VAL A 186 15.73 9.12 -7.47
N LEU A 187 16.87 8.44 -7.39
CA LEU A 187 18.16 9.00 -7.78
C LEU A 187 18.40 8.96 -9.29
N ARG A 188 17.95 7.91 -9.97
CA ARG A 188 18.13 7.74 -11.42
C ARG A 188 17.10 8.52 -12.22
N GLU A 189 15.84 8.39 -11.84
CA GLU A 189 14.68 8.89 -12.60
C GLU A 189 13.67 9.62 -11.71
N PRO A 190 14.05 10.73 -11.05
CA PRO A 190 13.19 11.43 -10.09
C PRO A 190 11.85 11.90 -10.69
N LEU A 191 11.86 12.26 -11.98
CA LEU A 191 10.64 12.68 -12.68
C LEU A 191 9.71 11.49 -12.95
N ALA A 192 10.24 10.34 -13.37
CA ALA A 192 9.45 9.14 -13.61
C ALA A 192 8.79 8.66 -12.31
N VAL A 193 9.52 8.67 -11.18
CA VAL A 193 8.95 8.37 -9.86
C VAL A 193 7.83 9.36 -9.51
N LEU A 194 8.03 10.66 -9.73
CA LEU A 194 7.00 11.65 -9.44
C LEU A 194 5.73 11.43 -10.27
N VAL A 195 5.87 11.10 -11.55
CA VAL A 195 4.75 10.80 -12.46
C VAL A 195 4.06 9.49 -12.07
N GLN A 196 4.83 8.46 -11.71
CA GLN A 196 4.33 7.20 -11.15
C GLN A 196 3.50 7.43 -9.89
N LEU A 197 3.98 8.25 -8.95
CA LEU A 197 3.22 8.55 -7.74
C LEU A 197 1.96 9.37 -8.02
N LEU A 198 2.00 10.31 -8.96
CA LEU A 198 0.87 11.20 -9.24
C LEU A 198 -0.23 10.54 -10.07
N VAL A 199 0.14 9.77 -11.09
CA VAL A 199 -0.76 9.40 -12.19
C VAL A 199 -0.67 7.91 -12.52
N THR A 200 0.52 7.37 -12.78
CA THR A 200 0.66 6.09 -13.50
C THR A 200 0.86 4.86 -12.61
N GLY A 201 1.11 5.02 -11.31
CA GLY A 201 1.33 3.93 -10.35
C GLY A 201 0.05 3.37 -9.74
N ALA A 202 0.19 2.32 -8.91
CA ALA A 202 -0.93 1.55 -8.36
C ALA A 202 -1.95 2.38 -7.55
N TYR A 203 -1.51 3.49 -6.95
CA TYR A 203 -2.34 4.35 -6.10
C TYR A 203 -2.21 5.84 -6.49
N PRO A 204 -2.71 6.27 -7.67
CA PRO A 204 -2.46 7.61 -8.19
C PRO A 204 -2.88 8.69 -7.21
N VAL A 205 -1.93 9.52 -6.78
CA VAL A 205 -2.15 10.55 -5.76
C VAL A 205 -3.22 11.57 -6.19
N VAL A 206 -3.37 11.79 -7.50
CA VAL A 206 -4.40 12.69 -8.04
C VAL A 206 -5.82 12.29 -7.62
N VAL A 207 -6.13 10.99 -7.53
CA VAL A 207 -7.44 10.51 -7.06
C VAL A 207 -7.45 10.26 -5.55
N LEU A 208 -6.36 9.74 -4.97
CA LEU A 208 -6.28 9.47 -3.53
C LEU A 208 -6.39 10.74 -2.68
N LEU A 209 -6.03 11.90 -3.23
CA LEU A 209 -6.23 13.19 -2.58
C LEU A 209 -7.71 13.43 -2.24
N GLY A 210 -8.64 12.84 -2.98
CA GLY A 210 -10.08 12.86 -2.70
C GLY A 210 -10.40 12.24 -1.33
N PHE A 211 -9.92 11.02 -1.07
CA PHE A 211 -10.11 10.36 0.23
C PHE A 211 -9.45 11.15 1.36
N LEU A 212 -8.24 11.66 1.15
CA LEU A 212 -7.51 12.41 2.17
C LEU A 212 -8.23 13.72 2.52
N THR A 213 -8.70 14.46 1.52
CA THR A 213 -9.42 15.72 1.72
C THR A 213 -10.81 15.51 2.29
N ALA A 214 -11.47 14.38 1.99
CA ALA A 214 -12.71 13.99 2.64
C ALA A 214 -12.48 13.74 4.13
N GLY A 215 -11.37 13.07 4.46
CA GLY A 215 -10.92 12.86 5.82
C GLY A 215 -10.61 14.16 6.53
N LEU A 216 -9.94 15.09 5.84
CA LEU A 216 -9.69 16.43 6.35
C LEU A 216 -11.01 17.15 6.68
N ALA A 217 -11.99 17.12 5.77
CA ALA A 217 -13.31 17.71 5.96
C ALA A 217 -14.04 17.13 7.17
N ILE A 218 -14.07 15.79 7.30
CA ILE A 218 -14.71 15.09 8.40
C ILE A 218 -14.01 15.36 9.74
N GLY A 219 -12.68 15.44 9.74
CA GLY A 219 -11.91 15.78 10.94
C GLY A 219 -12.09 17.22 11.43
N ARG A 220 -12.70 18.10 10.61
CA ARG A 220 -13.18 19.44 11.04
C ARG A 220 -14.56 19.41 11.71
N LEU A 221 -15.28 18.30 11.65
CA LEU A 221 -16.58 18.12 12.31
C LEU A 221 -16.40 17.70 13.79
N ASP A 222 -17.50 17.77 14.54
CA ASP A 222 -17.53 17.24 15.91
C ASP A 222 -17.76 15.73 15.93
N LEU A 223 -16.68 14.96 15.91
CA LEU A 223 -16.73 13.48 15.97
C LEU A 223 -17.27 12.93 17.29
N SER A 224 -17.37 13.76 18.35
CA SER A 224 -18.01 13.35 19.60
C SER A 224 -19.54 13.33 19.48
N SER A 225 -20.10 14.10 18.55
CA SER A 225 -21.54 14.23 18.34
C SER A 225 -22.17 12.96 17.78
N ARG A 226 -23.25 12.48 18.43
CA ARG A 226 -24.01 11.31 17.98
C ARG A 226 -24.68 11.55 16.63
N ARG A 227 -25.14 12.79 16.40
CA ARG A 227 -25.73 13.20 15.12
C ARG A 227 -24.73 13.08 13.99
N VAL A 228 -23.50 13.61 14.16
CA VAL A 228 -22.43 13.51 13.15
C VAL A 228 -22.11 12.06 12.84
N ALA A 229 -21.93 11.21 13.85
CA ALA A 229 -21.64 9.80 13.64
C ALA A 229 -22.74 9.06 12.84
N TRP A 230 -24.02 9.34 13.13
CA TRP A 230 -25.14 8.80 12.36
C TRP A 230 -25.20 9.35 10.94
N SER A 231 -24.98 10.66 10.75
CA SER A 231 -24.94 11.28 9.42
C SER A 231 -23.81 10.70 8.56
N LEU A 232 -22.63 10.44 9.15
CA LEU A 232 -21.53 9.75 8.47
C LEU A 232 -21.91 8.32 8.13
N CYS A 233 -22.48 7.57 9.08
CA CYS A 233 -22.89 6.18 8.84
C CYS A 233 -23.93 6.07 7.71
N ALA A 234 -25.04 6.79 7.84
CA ALA A 234 -26.15 6.74 6.88
C ALA A 234 -25.77 7.39 5.54
N GLY A 235 -25.09 8.54 5.55
CA GLY A 235 -24.64 9.23 4.35
C GLY A 235 -23.59 8.43 3.57
N GLY A 236 -22.66 7.77 4.28
CA GLY A 236 -21.68 6.87 3.67
C GLY A 236 -22.33 5.66 3.00
N VAL A 237 -23.28 5.00 3.67
CA VAL A 237 -24.05 3.88 3.09
C VAL A 237 -24.83 4.34 1.86
N ALA A 238 -25.54 5.47 1.96
CA ALA A 238 -26.30 6.02 0.85
C ALA A 238 -25.40 6.34 -0.35
N LEU A 239 -24.23 6.93 -0.13
CA LEU A 239 -23.26 7.23 -1.18
C LEU A 239 -22.72 5.95 -1.83
N ALA A 240 -22.37 4.94 -1.03
CA ALA A 240 -21.83 3.68 -1.52
C ALA A 240 -22.84 2.91 -2.39
N VAL A 241 -24.11 2.88 -1.95
CA VAL A 241 -25.20 2.26 -2.70
C VAL A 241 -25.52 3.04 -3.96
N ALA A 242 -25.63 4.37 -3.88
CA ALA A 242 -25.91 5.21 -5.03
C ALA A 242 -24.84 5.07 -6.11
N ALA A 243 -23.56 5.00 -5.73
CA ALA A 243 -22.45 4.75 -6.65
C ALA A 243 -22.63 3.39 -7.35
N ARG A 244 -22.86 2.30 -6.60
CA ARG A 244 -23.03 0.97 -7.18
C ARG A 244 -24.25 0.88 -8.10
N VAL A 245 -25.37 1.50 -7.72
CA VAL A 245 -26.57 1.60 -8.56
C VAL A 245 -26.28 2.39 -9.83
N THR A 246 -25.52 3.48 -9.73
CA THR A 246 -25.12 4.29 -10.90
C THR A 246 -24.27 3.47 -11.89
N SER A 247 -23.26 2.75 -11.40
CA SER A 247 -22.48 1.84 -12.26
C SER A 247 -23.36 0.78 -12.88
N TRP A 248 -24.25 0.15 -12.11
CA TRP A 248 -25.17 -0.84 -12.65
C TRP A 248 -26.03 -0.26 -13.78
N VAL A 249 -26.61 0.93 -13.62
CA VAL A 249 -27.41 1.60 -14.66
C VAL A 249 -26.58 1.90 -15.91
N LEU A 250 -25.36 2.44 -15.75
CA LEU A 250 -24.46 2.80 -16.86
C LEU A 250 -23.97 1.58 -17.63
N LEU A 251 -23.60 0.51 -16.94
CA LEU A 251 -23.03 -0.69 -17.54
C LEU A 251 -24.08 -1.61 -18.16
N TYR A 252 -25.23 -1.79 -17.50
CA TYR A 252 -26.24 -2.77 -17.91
C TYR A 252 -27.39 -2.12 -18.71
N PRO A 253 -28.38 -1.41 -18.13
CA PRO A 253 -29.45 -0.74 -18.88
C PRO A 253 -29.00 0.17 -20.03
N LEU A 254 -27.90 0.92 -19.85
CA LEU A 254 -27.39 1.85 -20.86
C LEU A 254 -26.38 1.22 -21.82
N GLY A 255 -26.08 -0.07 -21.65
CA GLY A 255 -25.26 -0.86 -22.58
C GLY A 255 -23.76 -0.56 -22.53
N GLY A 256 -23.26 0.12 -21.50
CA GLY A 256 -21.83 0.44 -21.38
C GLY A 256 -20.93 -0.79 -21.37
N LEU A 257 -21.34 -1.85 -20.67
CA LEU A 257 -20.59 -3.12 -20.63
C LEU A 257 -20.57 -3.78 -22.00
N ALA A 258 -21.70 -3.82 -22.70
CA ALA A 258 -21.79 -4.38 -24.05
C ALA A 258 -20.87 -3.66 -25.04
N ARG A 259 -20.57 -2.37 -24.84
CA ARG A 259 -19.59 -1.62 -25.65
C ARG A 259 -18.14 -1.92 -25.29
N LEU A 260 -17.86 -2.22 -24.02
CA LEU A 260 -16.52 -2.54 -23.56
C LEU A 260 -16.06 -3.92 -24.04
N VAL A 261 -16.99 -4.89 -24.12
CA VAL A 261 -16.69 -6.27 -24.53
C VAL A 261 -17.03 -6.57 -25.99
N GLN A 262 -17.42 -5.56 -26.78
CA GLN A 262 -17.92 -5.78 -28.14
C GLN A 262 -16.86 -6.40 -29.09
N ASP A 263 -15.59 -6.09 -28.84
CA ASP A 263 -14.44 -6.51 -29.65
C ASP A 263 -13.59 -7.57 -28.90
N ALA A 264 -14.06 -8.06 -27.74
CA ALA A 264 -13.37 -9.08 -26.97
C ALA A 264 -13.57 -10.47 -27.58
N GLU A 265 -12.50 -11.28 -27.61
CA GLU A 265 -12.54 -12.66 -28.08
C GLU A 265 -13.45 -13.53 -27.20
N ASP A 266 -13.30 -13.40 -25.87
CA ASP A 266 -14.23 -13.96 -24.88
C ASP A 266 -14.92 -12.83 -24.07
N PRO A 267 -16.19 -12.51 -24.38
CA PRO A 267 -16.93 -11.48 -23.65
C PRO A 267 -17.19 -11.81 -22.17
N ALA A 268 -17.25 -13.09 -21.78
CA ALA A 268 -17.52 -13.49 -20.41
C ALA A 268 -16.29 -13.32 -19.52
N GLU A 269 -15.13 -13.72 -20.04
CA GLU A 269 -13.83 -13.48 -19.39
C GLU A 269 -13.53 -11.98 -19.29
N ALA A 270 -13.67 -11.24 -20.39
CA ALA A 270 -13.48 -9.78 -20.41
C ALA A 270 -14.42 -9.06 -19.42
N THR A 271 -15.66 -9.54 -19.28
CA THR A 271 -16.59 -8.99 -18.27
C THR A 271 -16.08 -9.23 -16.85
N THR A 272 -15.53 -10.41 -16.57
CA THR A 272 -15.00 -10.76 -15.25
C THR A 272 -13.78 -9.91 -14.91
N SER A 273 -12.83 -9.80 -15.84
CA SER A 273 -11.66 -8.92 -15.73
C SER A 273 -12.08 -7.47 -15.46
N LEU A 274 -12.93 -6.89 -16.32
CA LEU A 274 -13.38 -5.49 -16.18
C LEU A 274 -14.10 -5.17 -14.86
N LEU A 275 -14.77 -6.16 -14.26
CA LEU A 275 -15.55 -5.96 -13.03
C LEU A 275 -14.76 -6.23 -11.74
N TRP A 276 -13.67 -6.98 -11.80
CA TRP A 276 -13.02 -7.53 -10.61
C TRP A 276 -11.50 -7.43 -10.58
N GLU A 277 -10.82 -7.39 -11.72
CA GLU A 277 -9.38 -7.20 -11.75
C GLU A 277 -8.98 -5.78 -11.38
N GLU A 278 -7.83 -5.68 -10.73
CA GLU A 278 -7.24 -4.41 -10.34
C GLU A 278 -6.48 -3.80 -11.53
N HIS A 279 -6.32 -2.47 -11.55
CA HIS A 279 -5.45 -1.76 -12.50
C HIS A 279 -5.77 -1.93 -14.00
N GLN A 280 -7.04 -1.77 -14.36
CA GLN A 280 -7.50 -1.74 -15.75
C GLN A 280 -7.03 -0.48 -16.51
N PRO A 281 -6.55 -0.59 -17.76
CA PRO A 281 -6.22 0.58 -18.59
C PRO A 281 -7.49 1.39 -18.88
N LEU A 282 -7.49 2.66 -18.48
CA LEU A 282 -8.64 3.56 -18.61
C LEU A 282 -8.74 4.17 -20.02
N SER A 283 -8.83 3.33 -21.04
CA SER A 283 -8.69 3.71 -22.45
C SER A 283 -9.96 4.32 -23.09
N THR A 284 -11.13 4.09 -22.51
CA THR A 284 -12.42 4.61 -23.03
C THR A 284 -13.29 5.25 -21.96
N TRP A 285 -14.19 6.15 -22.38
CA TRP A 285 -15.11 6.83 -21.47
C TRP A 285 -16.05 5.89 -20.69
N TRP A 286 -16.36 4.71 -21.25
CA TRP A 286 -17.19 3.71 -20.57
C TRP A 286 -16.47 3.08 -19.36
N HIS A 287 -15.13 3.10 -19.32
CA HIS A 287 -14.37 2.64 -18.16
C HIS A 287 -14.67 3.47 -16.91
N LEU A 288 -15.06 4.74 -17.04
CA LEU A 288 -15.45 5.57 -15.90
C LEU A 288 -16.69 5.03 -15.14
N ALA A 289 -17.43 4.09 -15.72
CA ALA A 289 -18.56 3.44 -15.06
C ALA A 289 -18.18 2.14 -14.33
N LEU A 290 -16.94 1.64 -14.48
CA LEU A 290 -16.51 0.39 -13.87
C LEU A 290 -16.44 0.50 -12.35
N PRO A 291 -16.97 -0.48 -11.62
CA PRO A 291 -16.97 -0.46 -10.16
C PRO A 291 -15.91 -1.41 -9.59
N ALA A 292 -14.90 -1.78 -10.40
CA ALA A 292 -13.84 -2.70 -10.04
C ALA A 292 -12.94 -2.09 -8.95
N PRO A 293 -12.44 -2.91 -8.00
CA PRO A 293 -11.51 -2.42 -6.99
C PRO A 293 -10.29 -1.76 -7.64
N HIS A 294 -9.87 -0.61 -7.10
CA HIS A 294 -8.67 0.09 -7.59
C HIS A 294 -8.73 0.50 -9.08
N SER A 295 -9.92 0.53 -9.69
CA SER A 295 -10.12 1.06 -11.03
C SER A 295 -10.02 2.59 -11.08
N HIS A 296 -10.04 3.26 -9.92
CA HIS A 296 -9.91 4.71 -9.78
C HIS A 296 -10.96 5.51 -10.55
N THR A 297 -12.09 4.88 -10.91
CA THR A 297 -13.21 5.51 -11.61
C THR A 297 -14.03 6.38 -10.65
N PRO A 298 -14.85 7.33 -11.13
CA PRO A 298 -15.73 8.10 -10.27
C PRO A 298 -16.66 7.19 -9.44
N VAL A 299 -17.13 6.08 -10.01
CA VAL A 299 -18.01 5.16 -9.31
C VAL A 299 -17.27 4.39 -8.22
N ASP A 300 -16.07 3.87 -8.52
CA ASP A 300 -15.23 3.21 -7.51
C ASP A 300 -14.86 4.18 -6.38
N LEU A 301 -14.39 5.39 -6.70
CA LEU A 301 -14.03 6.40 -5.71
C LEU A 301 -15.22 6.76 -4.80
N LEU A 302 -16.41 6.97 -5.36
CA LEU A 302 -17.61 7.27 -4.56
C LEU A 302 -18.05 6.07 -3.71
N HIS A 303 -17.97 4.86 -4.26
CA HIS A 303 -18.35 3.64 -3.58
C HIS A 303 -17.44 3.35 -2.38
N THR A 304 -16.13 3.39 -2.59
CA THR A 304 -15.12 3.13 -1.57
C THR A 304 -15.04 4.27 -0.55
N LEU A 305 -15.20 5.53 -0.96
CA LEU A 305 -15.30 6.68 -0.05
C LEU A 305 -16.55 6.56 0.84
N GLY A 306 -17.71 6.27 0.23
CA GLY A 306 -18.96 6.04 0.97
C GLY A 306 -18.81 4.92 1.99
N SER A 307 -18.19 3.81 1.60
CA SER A 307 -17.89 2.67 2.46
C SER A 307 -16.97 3.05 3.63
N ALA A 308 -15.88 3.77 3.35
CA ALA A 308 -14.95 4.25 4.37
C ALA A 308 -15.61 5.20 5.39
N VAL A 309 -16.46 6.11 4.90
CA VAL A 309 -17.23 7.05 5.74
C VAL A 309 -18.27 6.30 6.58
N ALA A 310 -18.92 5.28 6.01
CA ALA A 310 -19.86 4.42 6.72
C ALA A 310 -19.17 3.62 7.84
N VAL A 311 -18.03 2.99 7.55
CA VAL A 311 -17.20 2.26 8.51
C VAL A 311 -16.78 3.16 9.66
N LEU A 312 -16.33 4.39 9.37
CA LEU A 312 -15.99 5.36 10.40
C LEU A 312 -17.22 5.73 11.26
N GLY A 313 -18.35 6.04 10.63
CA GLY A 313 -19.60 6.36 11.33
C GLY A 313 -20.06 5.24 12.25
N ALA A 314 -20.03 4.00 11.76
CA ALA A 314 -20.33 2.79 12.52
C ALA A 314 -19.34 2.62 13.68
N ALA A 315 -18.03 2.74 13.46
CA ALA A 315 -17.03 2.63 14.52
C ALA A 315 -17.23 3.70 15.62
N LEU A 316 -17.59 4.92 15.25
CA LEU A 316 -17.93 6.00 16.20
C LEU A 316 -19.22 5.70 16.98
N LEU A 317 -20.21 5.04 16.39
CA LEU A 317 -21.45 4.64 17.06
C LEU A 317 -21.22 3.45 18.00
N LEU A 318 -20.57 2.39 17.52
CA LEU A 318 -20.31 1.16 18.27
C LEU A 318 -19.42 1.42 19.49
N THR A 319 -18.41 2.28 19.36
CA THR A 319 -17.50 2.61 20.48
C THR A 319 -18.15 3.46 21.58
N ARG A 320 -19.38 3.95 21.40
CA ARG A 320 -20.16 4.56 22.48
C ARG A 320 -20.77 3.54 23.43
N VAL A 321 -20.96 2.30 22.98
CA VAL A 321 -21.47 1.22 23.84
C VAL A 321 -20.29 0.62 24.60
N PRO A 322 -20.27 0.63 25.95
CA PRO A 322 -19.09 0.22 26.73
C PRO A 322 -18.63 -1.22 26.44
N VAL A 323 -19.57 -2.14 26.26
CA VAL A 323 -19.28 -3.55 25.94
C VAL A 323 -18.59 -3.67 24.58
N LEU A 324 -19.16 -3.04 23.54
CA LEU A 324 -18.59 -3.07 22.19
C LEU A 324 -17.24 -2.33 22.13
N ARG A 325 -17.07 -1.24 22.88
CA ARG A 325 -15.78 -0.55 23.02
C ARG A 325 -14.69 -1.47 23.59
N ARG A 326 -15.04 -2.32 24.57
CA ARG A 326 -14.10 -3.32 25.14
C ARG A 326 -13.80 -4.40 24.12
N LEU A 327 -14.81 -4.91 23.42
CA LEU A 327 -14.65 -5.95 22.39
C LEU A 327 -13.77 -5.47 21.23
N LEU A 328 -13.98 -4.23 20.76
CA LEU A 328 -13.20 -3.61 19.68
C LEU A 328 -11.84 -3.06 20.14
N SER A 329 -11.48 -3.23 21.41
CA SER A 329 -10.23 -2.70 21.96
C SER A 329 -8.95 -3.28 21.36
N PRO A 330 -8.87 -4.57 20.91
CA PRO A 330 -7.71 -5.07 20.18
C PRO A 330 -7.58 -4.40 18.82
N LEU A 331 -8.70 -4.18 18.13
CA LEU A 331 -8.71 -3.49 16.84
C LEU A 331 -8.27 -2.03 16.97
N ALA A 332 -8.76 -1.34 18.01
CA ALA A 332 -8.25 -0.02 18.38
C ALA A 332 -6.76 -0.04 18.76
N ALA A 333 -6.23 -1.17 19.23
CA ALA A 333 -4.80 -1.32 19.53
C ALA A 333 -4.00 -1.36 18.24
N ALA A 334 -4.40 -2.25 17.33
CA ALA A 334 -3.79 -2.36 16.02
C ALA A 334 -3.84 -1.02 15.26
N GLY A 335 -4.98 -0.33 15.25
CA GLY A 335 -5.08 1.00 14.66
C GLY A 335 -4.19 2.06 15.34
N SER A 336 -3.88 1.91 16.63
CA SER A 336 -2.93 2.79 17.30
C SER A 336 -1.46 2.51 16.97
N LEU A 337 -1.16 1.34 16.40
CA LEU A 337 0.15 0.85 15.94
C LEU A 337 0.17 0.55 14.42
N VAL A 338 -0.64 1.28 13.64
CA VAL A 338 -0.90 0.90 12.25
C VAL A 338 0.34 0.94 11.36
N LEU A 339 1.26 1.89 11.57
CA LEU A 339 2.48 2.00 10.76
C LEU A 339 3.43 0.85 11.09
N THR A 340 3.56 0.53 12.37
CA THR A 340 4.38 -0.60 12.81
C THR A 340 3.85 -1.92 12.24
N LEU A 341 2.55 -2.17 12.37
CA LEU A 341 1.95 -3.40 11.86
C LEU A 341 1.91 -3.44 10.33
N TYR A 342 1.72 -2.29 9.68
CA TYR A 342 1.79 -2.19 8.23
C TYR A 342 3.19 -2.58 7.73
N CYS A 343 4.26 -2.06 8.32
CA CYS A 343 5.59 -2.45 7.88
C CYS A 343 5.91 -3.91 8.25
N ALA A 344 5.46 -4.37 9.43
CA ALA A 344 5.70 -5.73 9.86
C ALA A 344 5.04 -6.78 8.96
N HIS A 345 3.80 -6.56 8.47
CA HIS A 345 3.15 -7.55 7.58
C HIS A 345 3.83 -7.61 6.21
N LEU A 346 4.25 -6.49 5.63
CA LEU A 346 4.99 -6.52 4.34
C LEU A 346 6.34 -7.23 4.46
N VAL A 347 7.06 -7.00 5.58
CA VAL A 347 8.31 -7.72 5.86
C VAL A 347 8.04 -9.20 6.03
N LEU A 348 6.98 -9.59 6.76
CA LEU A 348 6.64 -11.00 6.94
C LEU A 348 6.27 -11.67 5.62
N LEU A 349 5.48 -11.03 4.77
CA LEU A 349 5.16 -11.52 3.42
C LEU A 349 6.42 -11.75 2.59
N ALA A 350 7.36 -10.81 2.63
CA ALA A 350 8.63 -10.93 1.91
C ALA A 350 9.55 -12.07 2.41
N THR A 351 9.27 -12.67 3.57
CA THR A 351 10.02 -13.85 4.02
C THR A 351 9.56 -15.16 3.39
N GLY A 352 8.41 -15.18 2.71
CA GLY A 352 7.78 -16.41 2.21
C GLY A 352 7.20 -17.28 3.34
N PHE A 353 7.17 -16.81 4.59
CA PHE A 353 6.63 -17.57 5.71
C PHE A 353 5.17 -17.95 5.47
N LEU A 354 4.88 -19.26 5.41
CA LEU A 354 3.54 -19.81 5.14
C LEU A 354 2.92 -19.32 3.81
N SER A 355 3.73 -19.02 2.79
CA SER A 355 3.24 -18.60 1.46
C SER A 355 2.27 -19.63 0.85
N GLU A 356 2.55 -20.92 1.01
CA GLU A 356 1.67 -22.03 0.56
C GLU A 356 0.38 -22.18 1.37
N TYR A 357 0.28 -21.53 2.54
CA TYR A 357 -0.87 -21.65 3.46
C TYR A 357 -1.49 -20.28 3.75
N PRO A 358 -2.12 -19.63 2.76
CA PRO A 358 -2.58 -18.24 2.85
C PRO A 358 -3.54 -17.98 4.01
N VAL A 359 -4.44 -18.93 4.30
CA VAL A 359 -5.39 -18.85 5.43
C VAL A 359 -4.65 -18.90 6.77
N ALA A 360 -3.67 -19.80 6.91
CA ALA A 360 -2.88 -19.91 8.14
C ALA A 360 -2.04 -18.65 8.36
N LEU A 361 -1.40 -18.15 7.30
CA LEU A 361 -0.64 -16.91 7.30
C LEU A 361 -1.50 -15.71 7.72
N PHE A 362 -2.70 -15.55 7.13
CA PHE A 362 -3.65 -14.53 7.52
C PHE A 362 -4.04 -14.62 9.00
N LEU A 363 -4.38 -15.82 9.49
CA LEU A 363 -4.76 -16.03 10.90
C LEU A 363 -3.62 -15.71 11.86
N VAL A 364 -2.37 -16.08 11.52
CA VAL A 364 -1.18 -15.74 12.29
C VAL A 364 -0.99 -14.23 12.36
N MET A 365 -1.08 -13.52 11.24
CA MET A 365 -0.97 -12.05 11.23
C MET A 365 -2.13 -11.36 11.93
N LEU A 366 -3.34 -11.88 11.79
CA LEU A 366 -4.53 -11.33 12.44
C LEU A 366 -4.44 -11.49 13.96
N VAL A 367 -4.26 -12.72 14.45
CA VAL A 367 -4.22 -13.02 15.89
C VAL A 367 -2.95 -12.45 16.52
N GLY A 368 -1.80 -12.64 15.87
CA GLY A 368 -0.52 -12.12 16.31
C GLY A 368 -0.47 -10.59 16.29
N GLY A 369 -1.00 -9.95 15.24
CA GLY A 369 -1.07 -8.50 15.11
C GLY A 369 -2.02 -7.86 16.13
N LEU A 370 -3.24 -8.39 16.29
CA LEU A 370 -4.20 -7.88 17.27
C LEU A 370 -3.74 -8.13 18.71
N GLY A 371 -3.28 -9.34 19.01
CA GLY A 371 -2.77 -9.73 20.32
C GLY A 371 -1.50 -8.98 20.70
N GLY A 372 -0.53 -8.94 19.78
CA GLY A 372 0.73 -8.20 19.92
C GLY A 372 0.52 -6.72 20.10
N ALA A 373 -0.36 -6.09 19.32
CA ALA A 373 -0.70 -4.68 19.50
C ALA A 373 -1.41 -4.40 20.84
N ALA A 374 -2.30 -5.29 21.27
CA ALA A 374 -2.97 -5.16 22.57
C ALA A 374 -1.97 -5.30 23.73
N ALA A 375 -1.03 -6.25 23.65
CA ALA A 375 0.04 -6.43 24.64
C ALA A 375 1.00 -5.23 24.66
N TRP A 376 1.48 -4.79 23.49
CA TRP A 376 2.39 -3.66 23.35
C TRP A 376 1.78 -2.37 23.89
N ARG A 377 0.53 -2.09 23.54
CA ARG A 377 -0.17 -0.89 24.01
C ARG A 377 -0.32 -0.87 25.53
N ARG A 378 -0.47 -2.04 26.18
CA ARG A 378 -0.54 -2.15 27.65
C ARG A 378 0.82 -1.94 28.32
N GLY A 379 1.91 -2.42 27.73
CA GLY A 379 3.25 -2.33 28.31
C GLY A 379 4.02 -1.05 27.98
N ILE A 380 4.07 -0.66 26.71
CA ILE A 380 4.96 0.39 26.18
C ILE A 380 4.17 1.61 25.68
N GLY A 381 2.95 1.39 25.18
CA GLY A 381 2.08 2.43 24.66
C GLY A 381 2.15 2.56 23.15
N GLN A 382 2.81 3.60 22.64
CA GLN A 382 2.89 3.88 21.19
C GLN A 382 3.81 2.87 20.47
N GLY A 383 3.46 2.49 19.24
CA GLY A 383 4.30 1.61 18.43
C GLY A 383 5.66 2.26 18.08
N PRO A 384 6.70 1.45 17.83
CA PRO A 384 8.07 1.92 17.63
C PRO A 384 8.19 2.91 16.47
N LEU A 385 7.64 2.58 15.30
CA LEU A 385 7.72 3.45 14.12
C LEU A 385 6.86 4.70 14.29
N GLU A 386 5.67 4.58 14.88
CA GLU A 386 4.84 5.73 15.21
C GLU A 386 5.55 6.66 16.18
N LYS A 387 6.25 6.10 17.17
CA LYS A 387 6.99 6.87 18.17
C LYS A 387 8.13 7.64 17.50
N ALA A 388 8.94 6.97 16.67
CA ALA A 388 10.02 7.61 15.92
C ALA A 388 9.50 8.79 15.08
N VAL A 389 8.46 8.56 14.27
CA VAL A 389 7.84 9.59 13.43
C VAL A 389 7.26 10.73 14.28
N SER A 390 6.57 10.41 15.39
CA SER A 390 5.95 11.42 16.25
C SER A 390 6.96 12.30 16.99
N VAL A 391 8.10 11.73 17.40
CA VAL A 391 9.19 12.47 18.05
C VAL A 391 9.82 13.44 17.06
N ALA A 392 10.15 12.97 15.85
CA ALA A 392 10.71 13.81 14.79
C ALA A 392 9.76 14.95 14.39
N ALA A 393 8.50 14.62 14.09
CA ALA A 393 7.48 15.60 13.74
C ALA A 393 7.22 16.61 14.87
N GLY A 394 7.20 16.15 16.13
CA GLY A 394 7.04 17.01 17.30
C GLY A 394 8.22 17.95 17.52
N ALA A 395 9.44 17.49 17.27
CA ALA A 395 10.64 18.32 17.34
C ALA A 395 10.61 19.44 16.27
N ALA A 396 10.28 19.10 15.03
CA ALA A 396 10.15 20.09 13.95
C ALA A 396 9.08 21.14 14.24
N ARG A 397 7.91 20.70 14.73
CA ARG A 397 6.83 21.62 15.12
C ARG A 397 7.29 22.60 16.22
N ARG A 398 7.98 22.11 17.25
CA ARG A 398 8.50 22.97 18.35
C ARG A 398 9.60 23.93 17.87
N ALA A 399 10.50 23.45 17.00
CA ALA A 399 11.56 24.28 16.43
C ALA A 399 10.98 25.46 15.63
N VAL A 400 10.00 25.19 14.76
CA VAL A 400 9.34 26.24 13.97
C VAL A 400 8.50 27.18 14.83
N ALA A 401 7.78 26.66 15.84
CA ALA A 401 7.02 27.49 16.77
C ALA A 401 7.92 28.45 17.58
N THR A 402 9.09 27.98 18.03
CA THR A 402 10.05 28.82 18.79
C THR A 402 10.78 29.82 17.89
N HIS A 403 11.14 29.44 16.67
CA HIS A 403 11.77 30.36 15.71
C HIS A 403 10.83 31.49 15.30
N THR A 404 9.57 31.17 15.00
CA THR A 404 8.55 32.17 14.66
C THR A 404 8.16 33.06 15.83
N ALA A 405 8.26 32.57 17.08
CA ALA A 405 8.08 33.41 18.28
C ALA A 405 9.22 34.42 18.45
N ARG A 406 10.49 34.01 18.27
CA ARG A 406 11.66 34.91 18.36
C ARG A 406 11.69 35.96 17.27
N ALA A 407 11.36 35.59 16.02
CA ALA A 407 11.40 36.48 14.87
C ALA A 407 10.40 37.65 14.95
N SER A 408 9.40 37.59 15.82
CA SER A 408 8.34 38.59 15.90
C SER A 408 8.44 39.51 17.10
N GLY A 409 9.59 39.55 17.79
CA GLY A 409 9.86 40.51 18.87
C GLY A 409 8.91 40.40 20.06
N ALA A 410 8.17 39.29 20.21
CA ALA A 410 7.34 39.06 21.38
C ALA A 410 8.26 38.85 22.57
N THR A 411 8.43 39.90 23.37
CA THR A 411 9.05 39.84 24.68
C THR A 411 8.26 38.84 25.53
N VAL A 412 8.83 37.67 25.74
CA VAL A 412 8.43 36.82 26.86
C VAL A 412 8.68 37.68 28.11
N PRO A 413 7.68 37.98 28.96
CA PRO A 413 7.94 38.73 30.18
C PRO A 413 8.96 37.93 30.99
N ALA A 414 10.10 38.57 31.26
CA ALA A 414 11.16 38.02 32.07
C ALA A 414 10.59 37.72 33.47
N GLY A 415 10.32 36.43 33.74
CA GLY A 415 10.19 35.96 35.11
C GLY A 415 11.50 36.22 35.85
N PRO A 416 11.46 36.55 37.15
CA PRO A 416 12.64 36.96 37.89
C PRO A 416 13.62 35.79 38.08
N GLY A 417 14.83 35.96 37.53
CA GLY A 417 16.10 35.45 38.08
C GLY A 417 16.42 33.95 37.95
N PRO A 418 17.63 33.57 37.50
CA PRO A 418 18.06 32.18 37.43
C PRO A 418 18.54 31.71 38.80
N PHE A 419 17.89 30.70 39.37
CA PHE A 419 18.50 29.89 40.42
C PHE A 419 19.54 28.96 39.78
N ARG A 420 20.80 29.25 40.09
CA ARG A 420 21.95 28.34 39.95
C ARG A 420 21.70 27.06 40.77
N GLY A 421 22.02 25.92 40.16
CA GLY A 421 22.47 24.73 40.89
C GLY A 421 21.57 23.52 40.82
N VAL A 422 21.66 22.75 39.73
CA VAL A 422 21.56 21.28 39.80
C VAL A 422 22.68 20.71 38.93
N PRO A 423 23.61 19.90 39.47
CA PRO A 423 24.70 19.33 38.70
C PRO A 423 24.18 18.29 37.70
N ALA A 424 24.79 18.28 36.52
CA ALA A 424 24.63 17.23 35.54
C ALA A 424 25.08 15.90 36.14
N GLY A 425 24.13 14.98 36.36
CA GLY A 425 24.43 13.58 36.59
C GLY A 425 24.75 12.86 35.27
N PRO A 426 25.64 11.86 35.25
CA PRO A 426 25.93 11.08 34.05
C PRO A 426 24.72 10.21 33.67
N GLY A 427 24.46 10.03 32.36
CA GLY A 427 23.34 9.24 31.80
C GLY A 427 23.48 7.72 31.98
N PRO A 428 22.90 6.83 31.13
CA PRO A 428 22.05 7.02 29.94
C PRO A 428 20.86 6.00 29.86
N LEU A 429 20.35 5.68 28.66
CA LEU A 429 19.43 4.56 28.28
C LEU A 429 17.94 4.83 27.97
N ARG A 430 17.54 6.06 27.58
CA ARG A 430 16.19 6.29 26.99
C ARG A 430 16.18 6.83 25.56
N GLY A 431 17.36 7.05 24.95
CA GLY A 431 17.51 7.57 23.58
C GLY A 431 17.95 6.55 22.53
N VAL A 432 18.30 5.32 22.91
CA VAL A 432 18.94 4.34 22.00
C VAL A 432 17.94 3.34 21.39
N VAL A 433 16.75 3.18 21.96
CA VAL A 433 15.78 2.16 21.52
C VAL A 433 15.21 2.44 20.11
N ALA A 434 15.09 3.72 19.72
CA ALA A 434 14.55 4.11 18.41
C ALA A 434 15.55 3.90 17.24
N PRO A 435 16.83 4.32 17.32
CA PRO A 435 17.81 4.01 16.29
C PRO A 435 18.14 2.52 16.25
N VAL A 436 18.09 1.81 17.38
CA VAL A 436 18.28 0.35 17.42
C VAL A 436 17.12 -0.39 16.75
N ALA A 437 15.86 0.04 16.89
CA ALA A 437 14.74 -0.60 16.19
C ALA A 437 14.79 -0.36 14.66
N ALA A 438 15.20 0.82 14.21
CA ALA A 438 15.41 1.12 12.79
C ALA A 438 16.61 0.35 12.21
N LEU A 439 17.70 0.27 12.97
CA LEU A 439 18.88 -0.54 12.62
C LEU A 439 18.54 -2.03 12.61
N LEU A 440 17.75 -2.53 13.57
CA LEU A 440 17.28 -3.92 13.59
C LEU A 440 16.33 -4.22 12.44
N LEU A 441 15.48 -3.27 12.03
CA LEU A 441 14.65 -3.41 10.83
C LEU A 441 15.52 -3.46 9.57
N VAL A 442 16.50 -2.57 9.43
CA VAL A 442 17.44 -2.55 8.29
C VAL A 442 18.33 -3.79 8.26
N VAL A 443 18.79 -4.26 9.43
CA VAL A 443 19.59 -5.50 9.56
C VAL A 443 18.71 -6.72 9.31
N ALA A 444 17.47 -6.76 9.79
CA ALA A 444 16.52 -7.82 9.45
C ALA A 444 16.20 -7.83 7.95
N LEU A 445 15.99 -6.66 7.34
CA LEU A 445 15.80 -6.51 5.89
C LEU A 445 17.03 -7.03 5.13
N GLY A 446 18.23 -6.64 5.56
CA GLY A 446 19.48 -7.10 4.98
C GLY A 446 19.74 -8.59 5.17
N LEU A 447 19.31 -9.18 6.29
CA LEU A 447 19.42 -10.63 6.54
C LEU A 447 18.43 -11.43 5.72
N VAL A 448 17.20 -10.94 5.53
CA VAL A 448 16.18 -11.58 4.67
C VAL A 448 16.60 -11.52 3.19
N VAL A 449 17.06 -10.36 2.72
CA VAL A 449 17.58 -10.21 1.35
C VAL A 449 18.82 -11.10 1.14
N ARG A 450 19.70 -11.21 2.15
CA ARG A 450 20.91 -12.04 2.07
C ARG A 450 20.64 -13.54 2.22
N SER A 451 19.62 -13.94 2.97
CA SER A 451 19.22 -15.35 3.09
C SER A 451 18.59 -15.86 1.80
N GLN A 452 17.87 -14.99 1.07
CA GLN A 452 17.32 -15.33 -0.25
C GLN A 452 18.38 -15.28 -1.36
N ALA A 453 19.32 -14.32 -1.29
CA ALA A 453 20.49 -14.32 -2.19
C ALA A 453 21.47 -15.48 -1.94
N GLY A 454 21.35 -16.18 -0.80
CA GLY A 454 22.15 -17.36 -0.45
C GLY A 454 21.42 -18.69 -0.62
N ALA A 455 20.18 -18.68 -1.10
CA ALA A 455 19.40 -19.87 -1.45
C ALA A 455 19.51 -20.22 -2.95
N GLY A 456 20.60 -19.79 -3.60
CA GLY A 456 21.07 -20.40 -4.84
C GLY A 456 21.80 -21.70 -4.52
N ASP A 457 21.52 -22.73 -5.31
CA ASP A 457 21.93 -24.12 -5.15
C ASP A 457 23.33 -24.35 -4.54
N PRO A 458 23.47 -25.24 -3.53
CA PRO A 458 24.77 -25.81 -3.22
C PRO A 458 25.13 -26.79 -4.34
N ALA A 459 26.13 -26.40 -5.14
CA ALA A 459 26.88 -27.29 -6.00
C ALA A 459 27.28 -28.56 -5.23
N ASP A 460 26.75 -29.71 -5.66
CA ASP A 460 27.19 -31.03 -5.18
C ASP A 460 28.17 -31.63 -6.19
N ASP A 461 29.45 -31.37 -5.95
CA ASP A 461 30.56 -32.06 -6.59
C ASP A 461 30.74 -33.44 -5.95
N GLY A 462 30.41 -34.48 -6.70
CA GLY A 462 31.23 -35.69 -6.75
C GLY A 462 30.69 -36.97 -6.07
N GLY A 463 30.44 -37.98 -6.91
CA GLY A 463 30.77 -39.37 -6.56
C GLY A 463 29.67 -40.40 -6.79
N SER A 464 29.67 -41.04 -7.96
CA SER A 464 29.11 -42.40 -8.11
C SER A 464 29.88 -43.39 -7.20
N PRO A 465 29.22 -44.41 -6.62
CA PRO A 465 29.04 -45.66 -7.36
C PRO A 465 27.76 -46.49 -7.03
N GLY A 466 27.19 -47.11 -8.07
CA GLY A 466 26.91 -48.56 -8.06
C GLY A 466 25.54 -49.13 -7.66
N VAL A 467 24.82 -49.61 -8.68
CA VAL A 467 24.08 -50.90 -8.79
C VAL A 467 22.83 -51.16 -7.90
N ALA A 468 21.65 -51.26 -8.52
CA ALA A 468 20.85 -52.50 -8.67
C ALA A 468 19.39 -52.21 -9.08
N ALA A 469 18.87 -53.02 -9.99
CA ALA A 469 17.52 -52.98 -10.58
C ALA A 469 16.42 -53.62 -9.70
N ALA A 470 15.14 -53.22 -9.89
CA ALA A 470 14.00 -54.10 -10.23
C ALA A 470 12.60 -53.42 -10.12
N THR A 471 11.89 -53.31 -11.26
CA THR A 471 10.44 -53.61 -11.55
C THR A 471 9.31 -52.98 -10.67
N ALA A 472 8.17 -52.43 -11.16
CA ALA A 472 7.35 -52.73 -12.35
C ALA A 472 6.31 -51.63 -12.74
N ALA A 473 6.19 -51.39 -14.06
CA ALA A 473 5.14 -50.91 -15.01
C ALA A 473 3.73 -50.38 -14.61
N PRO A 474 2.97 -49.68 -15.53
CA PRO A 474 3.35 -49.09 -16.84
C PRO A 474 2.95 -47.60 -16.99
N ALA A 475 3.81 -46.80 -17.64
CA ALA A 475 3.39 -45.58 -18.33
C ALA A 475 3.83 -45.69 -19.79
N VAL A 476 2.96 -45.23 -20.69
CA VAL A 476 3.15 -45.17 -22.15
C VAL A 476 4.52 -44.56 -22.47
N PRO A 477 5.33 -45.12 -23.40
CA PRO A 477 6.62 -44.51 -23.71
C PRO A 477 6.39 -43.15 -24.38
N PRO A 478 7.11 -42.08 -23.99
CA PRO A 478 7.08 -40.85 -24.75
C PRO A 478 7.63 -41.14 -26.14
N ALA A 479 6.96 -40.61 -27.17
CA ALA A 479 7.47 -40.66 -28.53
C ALA A 479 8.89 -40.06 -28.52
N THR A 480 9.84 -40.72 -29.19
CA THR A 480 11.26 -40.34 -29.30
C THR A 480 11.53 -38.87 -29.72
N GLY A 481 10.51 -38.11 -30.11
CA GLY A 481 10.60 -36.68 -30.40
C GLY A 481 10.54 -35.78 -29.15
N THR A 482 9.74 -36.11 -28.14
CA THR A 482 9.52 -35.23 -26.96
C THR A 482 10.78 -35.10 -26.11
N ALA A 483 11.45 -36.21 -25.78
CA ALA A 483 12.70 -36.16 -25.02
C ALA A 483 13.81 -35.39 -25.74
N ARG A 484 13.87 -35.51 -27.08
CA ARG A 484 14.83 -34.76 -27.90
C ARG A 484 14.49 -33.28 -27.96
N PHE A 485 13.21 -32.94 -28.01
CA PHE A 485 12.74 -31.57 -27.95
C PHE A 485 13.10 -30.92 -26.60
N CYS A 486 12.85 -31.59 -25.47
CA CYS A 486 13.23 -31.12 -24.14
C CYS A 486 14.74 -30.83 -24.00
N GLU A 487 15.60 -31.74 -24.47
CA GLU A 487 17.06 -31.54 -24.49
C GLU A 487 17.46 -30.30 -25.32
N LEU A 488 16.78 -30.06 -26.45
CA LEU A 488 17.06 -28.93 -27.31
C LEU A 488 16.57 -27.61 -26.73
N THR A 489 15.44 -27.62 -26.01
CA THR A 489 14.90 -26.45 -25.30
C THR A 489 15.83 -26.01 -24.17
N ASP A 490 16.32 -26.94 -23.34
CA ASP A 490 17.30 -26.64 -22.27
C ASP A 490 18.61 -26.05 -22.84
N ARG A 491 19.10 -26.64 -23.94
CA ARG A 491 20.27 -26.12 -24.65
C ARG A 491 20.02 -24.75 -25.26
N TYR A 492 18.82 -24.46 -25.72
CA TYR A 492 18.44 -23.16 -26.25
C TYR A 492 18.30 -22.10 -25.14
N ALA A 493 17.75 -22.46 -23.98
CA ALA A 493 17.72 -21.61 -22.79
C ALA A 493 19.14 -21.22 -22.35
N THR A 494 20.06 -22.18 -22.29
CA THR A 494 21.48 -21.90 -21.98
C THR A 494 22.12 -20.94 -23.00
N LEU A 495 21.73 -21.04 -24.28
CA LEU A 495 22.23 -20.14 -25.32
C LEU A 495 21.71 -18.71 -25.12
N LEU A 496 20.44 -18.54 -24.73
CA LEU A 496 19.87 -17.23 -24.41
C LEU A 496 20.56 -16.60 -23.20
N GLU A 497 20.86 -17.39 -22.17
CA GLU A 497 21.59 -16.92 -20.99
C GLU A 497 23.03 -16.49 -21.31
N SER A 498 23.68 -17.15 -22.27
CA SER A 498 25.06 -16.80 -22.68
C SER A 498 25.14 -15.52 -23.53
N HIS A 499 24.05 -15.13 -24.19
CA HIS A 499 23.98 -13.97 -25.09
C HIS A 499 22.75 -13.08 -24.78
N PRO A 500 22.68 -12.47 -23.58
CA PRO A 500 21.57 -11.61 -23.22
C PRO A 500 21.53 -10.38 -24.15
N ASP A 501 20.35 -10.10 -24.69
CA ASP A 501 20.08 -8.98 -25.61
C ASP A 501 20.87 -8.98 -26.95
N ASP A 502 21.47 -10.12 -27.35
CA ASP A 502 22.15 -10.26 -28.65
C ASP A 502 21.56 -11.42 -29.50
N PRO A 503 20.36 -11.23 -30.09
CA PRO A 503 19.66 -12.26 -30.86
C PRO A 503 20.47 -12.71 -32.09
N ARG A 504 21.39 -11.87 -32.58
CA ARG A 504 22.27 -12.22 -33.70
C ARG A 504 23.36 -13.19 -33.28
N ALA A 505 24.00 -12.97 -32.13
CA ALA A 505 24.96 -13.91 -31.57
C ALA A 505 24.29 -15.24 -31.19
N THR A 506 23.09 -15.20 -30.58
CA THR A 506 22.30 -16.40 -30.27
C THR A 506 21.98 -17.21 -31.52
N LEU A 507 21.61 -16.55 -32.62
CA LEU A 507 21.31 -17.24 -33.88
C LEU A 507 22.58 -17.77 -34.57
N ASP A 508 23.69 -17.05 -34.52
CA ASP A 508 24.97 -17.45 -35.14
C ASP A 508 25.60 -18.67 -34.43
N GLU A 509 25.57 -18.71 -33.09
CA GLU A 509 26.08 -19.83 -32.29
C GLU A 509 25.08 -20.98 -32.17
N GLY A 510 23.78 -20.66 -32.08
CA GLY A 510 22.68 -21.58 -31.87
C GLY A 510 21.99 -22.11 -33.13
N ALA A 511 22.45 -21.75 -34.35
CA ALA A 511 21.74 -22.04 -35.59
C ALA A 511 21.40 -23.52 -35.81
N ALA A 512 22.25 -24.43 -35.34
CA ALA A 512 22.01 -25.87 -35.42
C ALA A 512 20.92 -26.33 -34.43
N THR A 513 20.95 -25.81 -33.20
CA THR A 513 19.97 -26.07 -32.14
C THR A 513 18.58 -25.58 -32.58
N VAL A 514 18.48 -24.34 -33.06
CA VAL A 514 17.23 -23.72 -33.53
C VAL A 514 16.61 -24.52 -34.69
N ARG A 515 17.41 -24.90 -35.69
CA ARG A 515 16.93 -25.73 -36.82
C ARG A 515 16.49 -27.13 -36.38
N GLU A 516 17.03 -27.65 -35.30
CA GLU A 516 16.66 -28.97 -34.77
C GLU A 516 15.43 -28.90 -33.87
N LEU A 517 15.24 -27.80 -33.15
CA LEU A 517 14.03 -27.47 -32.40
C LEU A 517 12.80 -27.46 -33.33
N GLU A 518 12.86 -26.75 -34.46
CA GLU A 518 11.77 -26.73 -35.45
C GLU A 518 11.47 -28.12 -36.05
N ARG A 519 12.49 -28.96 -36.22
CA ARG A 519 12.35 -30.30 -36.82
C ARG A 519 11.87 -31.36 -35.83
N SER A 520 12.24 -31.23 -34.56
CA SER A 520 11.94 -32.19 -33.50
C SER A 520 10.69 -31.83 -32.69
N ALA A 521 10.15 -30.61 -32.88
CA ALA A 521 8.93 -30.15 -32.24
C ALA A 521 7.77 -31.15 -32.39
N PRO A 522 7.11 -31.52 -31.27
CA PRO A 522 5.85 -32.27 -31.27
C PRO A 522 4.82 -31.63 -32.20
N ALA A 523 3.87 -32.43 -32.70
CA ALA A 523 2.95 -31.98 -33.75
C ALA A 523 2.13 -30.75 -33.36
N GLU A 524 1.78 -30.64 -32.08
CA GLU A 524 1.07 -29.50 -31.48
C GLU A 524 1.93 -28.24 -31.32
N LEU A 525 3.25 -28.39 -31.21
CA LEU A 525 4.19 -27.29 -30.98
C LEU A 525 4.85 -26.72 -32.24
N ARG A 526 4.68 -27.32 -33.42
CA ARG A 526 5.35 -26.84 -34.65
C ARG A 526 4.97 -25.41 -35.03
N GLY A 527 3.72 -25.01 -34.80
CA GLY A 527 3.25 -23.64 -35.06
C GLY A 527 3.84 -22.62 -34.07
N PRO A 528 3.67 -22.84 -32.75
CA PRO A 528 4.27 -22.02 -31.71
C PRO A 528 5.80 -21.88 -31.85
N VAL A 529 6.53 -23.00 -31.95
CA VAL A 529 7.99 -22.99 -32.12
C VAL A 529 8.40 -22.25 -33.39
N GLY A 530 7.68 -22.43 -34.50
CA GLY A 530 7.97 -21.67 -35.73
C GLY A 530 7.79 -20.17 -35.56
N THR A 531 6.80 -19.74 -34.77
CA THR A 531 6.53 -18.32 -34.47
C THR A 531 7.68 -17.71 -33.65
N LEU A 532 8.14 -18.39 -32.61
CA LEU A 532 9.27 -17.92 -31.79
C LEU A 532 10.58 -17.85 -32.58
N VAL A 533 10.81 -18.81 -33.47
CA VAL A 533 12.01 -18.81 -34.31
C VAL A 533 11.96 -17.72 -35.38
N ASP A 534 10.80 -17.43 -35.94
CA ASP A 534 10.64 -16.33 -36.90
C ASP A 534 10.82 -14.96 -36.24
N GLU A 535 10.41 -14.81 -34.97
CA GLU A 535 10.73 -13.61 -34.17
C GLU A 535 12.24 -13.49 -33.94
N LEU A 536 12.92 -14.55 -33.46
CA LEU A 536 14.37 -14.55 -33.28
C LEU A 536 15.12 -14.17 -34.57
N ARG A 537 14.69 -14.69 -35.73
CA ARG A 537 15.27 -14.36 -37.04
C ARG A 537 15.04 -12.90 -37.42
N ALA A 538 13.88 -12.34 -37.09
CA ALA A 538 13.56 -10.95 -37.36
C ALA A 538 14.39 -10.01 -36.49
N GLU A 539 14.53 -10.30 -35.19
CA GLU A 539 15.36 -9.55 -34.26
C GLU A 539 16.85 -9.61 -34.60
N ALA A 540 17.34 -10.77 -35.07
CA ALA A 540 18.71 -10.93 -35.54
C ALA A 540 19.02 -10.20 -36.87
N GLY A 541 18.01 -9.60 -37.52
CA GLY A 541 18.15 -8.89 -38.79
C GLY A 541 18.40 -9.81 -39.98
N THR A 542 17.87 -11.04 -39.94
CA THR A 542 18.03 -12.02 -41.02
C THR A 542 17.31 -11.53 -42.28
N THR A 543 17.99 -11.58 -43.43
CA THR A 543 17.45 -11.02 -44.68
C THR A 543 16.20 -11.78 -45.13
N GLY A 544 15.05 -11.12 -45.13
CA GLY A 544 13.76 -11.70 -45.55
C GLY A 544 12.90 -12.27 -44.42
N ALA A 545 13.33 -12.18 -43.15
CA ALA A 545 12.49 -12.52 -42.00
C ALA A 545 11.44 -11.43 -41.74
N VAL A 546 10.24 -11.85 -41.31
CA VAL A 546 9.12 -10.96 -40.96
C VAL A 546 8.79 -11.23 -39.49
N ALA A 547 8.84 -10.20 -38.65
CA ALA A 547 8.47 -10.29 -37.25
C ALA A 547 6.98 -10.67 -37.11
N PRO A 548 6.65 -11.74 -36.38
CA PRO A 548 5.28 -12.02 -35.96
C PRO A 548 4.68 -10.87 -35.13
N GLY A 549 3.37 -10.86 -34.97
CA GLY A 549 2.72 -9.89 -34.08
C GLY A 549 3.02 -10.22 -32.61
N PRO A 550 3.15 -9.22 -31.71
CA PRO A 550 3.54 -9.45 -30.31
C PRO A 550 2.59 -10.39 -29.56
N ALA A 551 1.27 -10.33 -29.83
CA ALA A 551 0.30 -11.26 -29.24
C ALA A 551 0.46 -12.71 -29.72
N ALA A 552 0.97 -12.92 -30.94
CA ALA A 552 1.25 -14.26 -31.46
C ALA A 552 2.54 -14.84 -30.87
N VAL A 553 3.52 -13.99 -30.55
CA VAL A 553 4.74 -14.38 -29.83
C VAL A 553 4.38 -14.78 -28.40
N GLU A 554 3.66 -13.93 -27.66
CA GLU A 554 3.24 -14.20 -26.27
C GLU A 554 2.39 -15.48 -26.15
N SER A 555 1.46 -15.69 -27.08
CA SER A 555 0.69 -16.93 -27.14
C SER A 555 1.55 -18.15 -27.48
N ALA A 556 2.57 -18.00 -28.33
CA ALA A 556 3.47 -19.10 -28.68
C ALA A 556 4.43 -19.46 -27.53
N GLU A 557 4.92 -18.47 -26.77
CA GLU A 557 5.74 -18.68 -25.56
C GLU A 557 4.95 -19.46 -24.53
N THR A 558 3.74 -18.99 -24.19
CA THR A 558 2.86 -19.64 -23.20
C THR A 558 2.62 -21.11 -23.51
N VAL A 559 2.33 -21.44 -24.77
CA VAL A 559 2.05 -22.81 -25.20
C VAL A 559 3.30 -23.70 -25.18
N VAL A 560 4.48 -23.14 -25.47
CA VAL A 560 5.74 -23.89 -25.43
C VAL A 560 6.17 -24.12 -23.98
N ASP A 561 6.04 -23.12 -23.11
CA ASP A 561 6.41 -23.20 -21.70
C ASP A 561 5.51 -24.19 -20.93
N GLU A 562 4.20 -24.12 -21.13
CA GLU A 562 3.24 -25.07 -20.51
C GLU A 562 3.55 -26.52 -20.94
N PHE A 563 3.91 -26.74 -22.21
CA PHE A 563 4.29 -28.07 -22.66
C PHE A 563 5.60 -28.55 -22.04
N VAL A 564 6.60 -27.66 -21.91
CA VAL A 564 7.90 -27.98 -21.33
C VAL A 564 7.74 -28.34 -19.86
N ASP A 565 6.99 -27.56 -19.09
CA ASP A 565 6.69 -27.81 -17.68
C ASP A 565 5.99 -29.18 -17.48
N ASP A 566 5.07 -29.53 -18.37
CA ASP A 566 4.32 -30.78 -18.24
C ASP A 566 5.10 -32.04 -18.68
N HIS A 567 6.14 -31.89 -19.52
CA HIS A 567 6.73 -33.03 -20.26
C HIS A 567 8.26 -33.14 -20.21
N CYS A 568 8.98 -32.14 -19.68
CA CYS A 568 10.45 -32.09 -19.73
C CYS A 568 11.17 -32.28 -18.39
N ASP A 569 10.43 -32.66 -17.33
CA ASP A 569 10.96 -33.01 -16.00
C ASP A 569 11.80 -34.30 -15.93
#